data_AF-A0A814N732-F1
#
_entry.id   AF-A0A814N732-F1
#
_cell.length_a   1.000
_cell.length_b   1.000
_cell.length_c   1.000
_cell.angle_alpha   90.00
_cell.angle_beta   90.00
_cell.angle_gamma   90.00
#
_symmetry.space_group_name_H-M   'P 1'
#
loop_
_entity.id
_entity.type
_entity.pdbx_description
1 polymer ?
#
loop_
_entity_poly.entity_id
_entity_poly.type
_entity_poly.pdbx_seq_one_letter_code
_entity_poly.pdbx_strand_id
1 'polypeptide(L)'
;MYFILISFSTVILSYNQPSSPVSFHSLFNSSTIDKEIIQCHFPQLLLNTGNLYMNIEKIPQPTCQSWFYPVIIDNYNIRLILSYLNCTVIFYYGQGDKRYQQIPIVLIYNSSIPLLSDHFTIQCQDIIKKKFYPILPYTSIHYNRDIRERLTNVEKENDEDFNVLILGFDSISRLQFQRMLPETFDYITKQLDAIILKGYNILGDGTPQQLIPMLTGFKEIELPSTLKRDKNSSFVDIYPFIWNKYRQNGYVTGYAEDRVEYGIWTFRLRGFNKTPTDHYLVPFYQMKSARSLLYKRDTLCIRNQTTLDFFLSYIDQFWSSYSEHKKFFFGFFKQYTHDSYAAASLLDLSLLKFLKKFNQTNDSKNTIIILMTDHGARFSKIRQTPQGKLEERLPFMSFIFPKLFQNKYPEAIKNLQKNIHRLTTPFDIHSTLLSLTDMNQLNYRLNNNVKQRNISLFHLIPSERTCDDLNLEPHWCSCLQWNNITIDDIKIKQATRFIINYINKQLSVVDNQLCHQLQLHSIHNAQIYRPNQALLRFSKSSDIDGRIPKYDDKHLNITFYQITFETKPNNAIYEATTQYSTRSSGFNMDLNHISRLNAYKSSASCIETSYSHLRKFCYCIK
;
A
#
# COMPACT_ATOMS: atom_id res chain seq x y z
N MET A 1 27.97 59.82 16.05
CA MET A 1 26.99 60.85 15.66
C MET A 1 25.84 60.13 14.98
N TYR A 2 24.63 59.98 15.51
CA TYR A 2 23.95 60.53 16.67
C TYR A 2 23.05 59.42 17.26
N PHE A 3 23.07 59.28 18.58
CA PHE A 3 21.96 58.71 19.37
C PHE A 3 20.72 59.59 19.23
N ILE A 4 19.52 59.05 19.47
CA ILE A 4 18.49 59.67 20.33
C ILE A 4 17.41 58.62 20.69
N LEU A 5 17.24 58.48 22.01
CA LEU A 5 16.19 57.82 22.79
C LEU A 5 14.91 58.70 22.83
N ILE A 6 13.90 58.26 23.61
CA ILE A 6 12.74 59.01 24.17
C ILE A 6 11.43 58.71 23.40
N SER A 7 10.28 58.36 23.99
CA SER A 7 9.87 57.98 25.35
C SER A 7 8.42 57.45 25.30
N PHE A 8 8.04 56.66 26.30
CA PHE A 8 6.66 56.29 26.61
C PHE A 8 5.80 57.50 26.98
N SER A 9 4.50 57.45 26.68
CA SER A 9 3.46 58.20 27.40
C SER A 9 2.15 57.40 27.43
N THR A 10 1.85 56.91 28.62
CA THR A 10 0.59 56.31 29.07
C THR A 10 -0.47 57.40 29.22
N VAL A 11 -1.69 57.16 28.75
CA VAL A 11 -2.87 57.89 29.20
C VAL A 11 -3.88 56.88 29.75
N ILE A 12 -4.05 56.94 31.07
CA ILE A 12 -5.14 56.33 31.82
C ILE A 12 -6.26 57.37 31.86
N LEU A 13 -7.47 57.00 31.45
CA LEU A 13 -8.68 57.64 31.94
C LEU A 13 -9.76 56.58 32.23
N SER A 14 -10.35 56.76 33.40
CA SER A 14 -11.13 55.84 34.20
C SER A 14 -12.64 55.96 34.00
N TYR A 15 -13.30 54.81 34.15
CA TYR A 15 -14.62 54.55 34.78
C TYR A 15 -15.82 55.45 34.46
N ASN A 16 -16.90 54.80 34.02
CA ASN A 16 -18.24 54.94 34.61
C ASN A 16 -19.12 53.71 34.27
N GLN A 17 -19.56 52.99 35.31
CA GLN A 17 -20.78 52.18 35.31
C GLN A 17 -21.94 53.05 35.85
N PRO A 18 -23.20 52.81 35.48
CA PRO A 18 -24.05 51.99 36.36
C PRO A 18 -25.17 51.15 35.69
N SER A 19 -25.70 50.23 36.50
CA SER A 19 -27.07 49.67 36.55
C SER A 19 -27.54 48.62 35.52
N SER A 20 -27.84 47.43 36.06
CA SER A 20 -28.74 46.37 35.58
C SER A 20 -30.17 46.58 36.15
N PRO A 21 -31.19 45.73 35.84
CA PRO A 21 -31.51 44.97 34.62
C PRO A 21 -32.96 45.25 34.12
N VAL A 22 -33.27 45.02 32.84
CA VAL A 22 -34.67 44.89 32.38
C VAL A 22 -34.84 43.63 31.56
N SER A 23 -35.71 42.76 32.04
CA SER A 23 -36.22 41.57 31.36
C SER A 23 -37.19 41.96 30.24
N PHE A 24 -36.94 41.50 29.02
CA PHE A 24 -38.00 41.35 28.01
C PHE A 24 -37.84 39.99 27.31
N HIS A 25 -38.78 39.10 27.61
CA HIS A 25 -39.14 38.01 26.73
C HIS A 25 -39.73 38.61 25.45
N SER A 26 -39.20 38.24 24.28
CA SER A 26 -39.98 37.65 23.17
C SER A 26 -39.16 37.55 21.88
N LEU A 27 -39.29 36.38 21.24
CA LEU A 27 -39.23 36.14 19.80
C LEU A 27 -37.90 36.45 19.07
N PHE A 28 -36.97 35.48 19.11
CA PHE A 28 -36.09 35.24 17.95
C PHE A 28 -36.41 33.88 17.34
N ASN A 29 -37.11 33.95 16.21
CA ASN A 29 -37.27 32.85 15.27
C ASN A 29 -35.90 32.41 14.73
N SER A 30 -35.81 31.11 14.52
CA SER A 30 -34.72 30.40 13.87
C SER A 30 -34.40 30.93 12.47
N SER A 31 -33.10 31.13 12.21
CA SER A 31 -32.43 30.66 11.00
C SER A 31 -30.93 30.92 11.10
N THR A 32 -30.24 30.15 11.94
CA THR A 32 -28.81 29.90 11.70
C THR A 32 -28.73 29.03 10.45
N ILE A 33 -28.36 29.65 9.33
CA ILE A 33 -27.90 28.91 8.16
C ILE A 33 -26.60 28.23 8.59
N ASP A 34 -26.70 26.96 8.95
CA ASP A 34 -25.53 26.10 9.15
C ASP A 34 -24.74 26.13 7.84
N LYS A 35 -23.55 26.74 7.86
CA LYS A 35 -22.55 26.52 6.82
C LYS A 35 -22.20 25.03 6.88
N GLU A 36 -22.70 24.25 5.94
CA GLU A 36 -22.24 22.87 5.74
C GLU A 36 -20.72 22.90 5.57
N ILE A 37 -20.00 22.48 6.61
CA ILE A 37 -18.57 22.20 6.53
C ILE A 37 -18.45 21.00 5.60
N ILE A 38 -17.87 21.19 4.41
CA ILE A 38 -17.66 20.12 3.44
C ILE A 38 -16.55 19.21 3.98
N GLN A 39 -16.93 18.18 4.72
CA GLN A 39 -16.04 17.16 5.26
C GLN A 39 -16.10 15.89 4.40
N CYS A 40 -14.98 15.17 4.28
CA CYS A 40 -15.01 13.81 3.75
C CYS A 40 -15.83 12.91 4.69
N HIS A 41 -16.99 12.46 4.23
CA HIS A 41 -17.79 11.44 4.91
C HIS A 41 -17.64 10.11 4.20
N PHE A 42 -17.05 9.13 4.89
CA PHE A 42 -16.98 7.76 4.38
C PHE A 42 -18.35 7.09 4.47
N PRO A 43 -18.78 6.33 3.44
CA PRO A 43 -20.00 5.56 3.50
C PRO A 43 -19.91 4.51 4.62
N GLN A 44 -21.02 4.31 5.34
CA GLN A 44 -21.13 3.19 6.27
C GLN A 44 -21.26 1.90 5.47
N LEU A 45 -20.22 1.08 5.50
CA LEU A 45 -20.19 -0.23 4.88
C LEU A 45 -20.59 -1.29 5.90
N LEU A 46 -21.47 -2.21 5.48
CA LEU A 46 -21.86 -3.34 6.31
C LEU A 46 -20.85 -4.47 6.11
N LEU A 47 -20.42 -5.08 7.22
CA LEU A 47 -19.52 -6.24 7.16
C LEU A 47 -20.13 -7.37 6.32
N ASN A 48 -21.42 -7.62 6.52
CA ASN A 48 -22.20 -8.65 5.84
C ASN A 48 -23.37 -8.00 5.08
N THR A 49 -23.29 -7.92 3.75
CA THR A 49 -24.46 -7.62 2.90
C THR A 49 -24.94 -8.88 2.20
N GLY A 50 -26.26 -9.05 2.10
CA GLY A 50 -26.95 -10.32 1.79
C GLY A 50 -26.41 -11.15 0.60
N ASN A 51 -25.81 -10.54 -0.42
CA ASN A 51 -25.23 -11.27 -1.57
C ASN A 51 -23.71 -11.51 -1.50
N LEU A 52 -23.01 -10.87 -0.56
CA LEU A 52 -21.55 -10.98 -0.39
C LEU A 52 -21.16 -12.25 0.40
N TYR A 53 -22.07 -12.77 1.23
CA TYR A 53 -21.82 -13.93 2.08
C TYR A 53 -22.30 -15.26 1.45
N MET A 54 -23.23 -15.22 0.49
CA MET A 54 -24.00 -16.41 0.13
C MET A 54 -23.21 -17.52 -0.59
N ASN A 55 -21.93 -17.38 -0.93
CA ASN A 55 -21.15 -18.44 -1.60
C ASN A 55 -19.61 -18.35 -1.42
N ILE A 56 -19.08 -17.79 -0.32
CA ILE A 56 -17.62 -17.82 -0.12
C ILE A 56 -17.24 -19.11 0.61
N GLU A 57 -16.91 -20.15 -0.17
CA GLU A 57 -16.33 -21.38 0.36
C GLU A 57 -15.01 -21.06 1.10
N LYS A 58 -14.94 -21.40 2.39
CA LYS A 58 -13.68 -21.34 3.13
C LYS A 58 -12.70 -22.34 2.52
N ILE A 59 -11.53 -21.86 2.13
CA ILE A 59 -10.49 -22.73 1.59
C ILE A 59 -9.87 -23.51 2.76
N PRO A 60 -9.82 -24.85 2.70
CA PRO A 60 -9.18 -25.65 3.73
C PRO A 60 -7.68 -25.33 3.80
N GLN A 61 -7.16 -25.32 5.03
CA GLN A 61 -5.74 -25.08 5.27
C GLN A 61 -4.90 -26.18 4.59
N PRO A 62 -3.79 -25.82 3.90
CA PRO A 62 -2.95 -26.79 3.22
C PRO A 62 -2.22 -27.69 4.24
N THR A 63 -2.23 -29.00 4.00
CA THR A 63 -1.43 -29.96 4.77
C THR A 63 -0.07 -30.13 4.09
N CYS A 64 0.97 -29.58 4.71
CA CYS A 64 2.34 -29.67 4.18
C CYS A 64 3.04 -30.93 4.69
N GLN A 65 3.47 -31.79 3.77
CA GLN A 65 4.11 -33.05 4.12
C GLN A 65 5.55 -32.84 4.63
N SER A 66 5.95 -33.65 5.60
CA SER A 66 7.34 -33.68 6.06
C SER A 66 8.28 -33.99 4.88
N TRP A 67 9.39 -33.28 4.84
CA TRP A 67 10.38 -33.41 3.78
C TRP A 67 11.72 -33.86 4.35
N PHE A 68 12.65 -34.13 3.44
CA PHE A 68 14.00 -34.53 3.79
C PHE A 68 14.84 -33.32 4.25
N TYR A 69 15.51 -33.42 5.41
CA TYR A 69 16.38 -32.38 5.98
C TYR A 69 17.79 -32.97 6.12
N PRO A 70 18.65 -32.85 5.09
CA PRO A 70 20.02 -33.37 5.19
C PRO A 70 20.93 -32.51 6.05
N VAL A 71 20.52 -31.28 6.40
CA VAL A 71 21.36 -30.35 7.16
C VAL A 71 20.62 -29.71 8.33
N ILE A 72 21.41 -29.25 9.31
CA ILE A 72 21.00 -28.30 10.34
C ILE A 72 21.69 -26.96 10.05
N ILE A 73 20.97 -25.87 10.36
CA ILE A 73 21.50 -24.51 10.34
C ILE A 73 21.46 -23.99 11.77
N ASP A 74 22.62 -23.72 12.36
CA ASP A 74 22.77 -23.21 13.72
C ASP A 74 23.95 -22.23 13.80
N ASN A 75 23.81 -21.18 14.60
CA ASN A 75 24.87 -20.18 14.83
C ASN A 75 25.58 -19.71 13.55
N TYR A 76 24.81 -19.37 12.50
CA TYR A 76 25.32 -18.94 11.20
C TYR A 76 26.19 -19.98 10.47
N ASN A 77 26.03 -21.26 10.78
CA ASN A 77 26.74 -22.37 10.14
C ASN A 77 25.75 -23.40 9.58
N ILE A 78 26.21 -24.18 8.60
CA ILE A 78 25.50 -25.31 8.00
C ILE A 78 26.28 -26.59 8.32
N ARG A 79 25.58 -27.61 8.81
CA ARG A 79 26.17 -28.93 9.09
C ARG A 79 25.35 -30.07 8.48
N LEU A 80 26.04 -30.98 7.78
CA LEU A 80 25.45 -32.22 7.26
C LEU A 80 25.24 -33.23 8.40
N ILE A 81 24.02 -33.74 8.55
CA ILE A 81 23.65 -34.63 9.65
C ILE A 81 23.48 -36.11 9.28
N LEU A 82 23.58 -36.45 7.99
CA LEU A 82 23.41 -37.81 7.49
C LEU A 82 24.69 -38.29 6.79
N SER A 83 25.34 -39.31 7.35
CA SER A 83 26.64 -39.82 6.89
C SER A 83 26.60 -40.56 5.55
N TYR A 84 25.43 -41.09 5.17
CA TYR A 84 25.22 -41.77 3.89
C TYR A 84 24.97 -40.80 2.72
N LEU A 85 25.11 -39.49 2.95
CA LEU A 85 24.92 -38.48 1.91
C LEU A 85 26.24 -37.80 1.57
N ASN A 86 26.42 -37.55 0.27
CA ASN A 86 27.34 -36.54 -0.22
C ASN A 86 26.52 -35.33 -0.65
N CYS A 87 26.68 -34.20 0.04
CA CYS A 87 25.90 -32.99 -0.21
C CYS A 87 26.80 -31.83 -0.64
N THR A 88 26.31 -30.98 -1.52
CA THR A 88 26.92 -29.71 -1.91
C THR A 88 25.94 -28.59 -1.59
N VAL A 89 26.40 -27.58 -0.85
CA VAL A 89 25.68 -26.32 -0.66
C VAL A 89 26.06 -25.40 -1.80
N ILE A 90 25.06 -24.80 -2.44
CA ILE A 90 25.25 -23.84 -3.51
C ILE A 90 24.75 -22.49 -3.00
N PHE A 91 25.69 -21.63 -2.64
CA PHE A 91 25.43 -20.26 -2.24
C PHE A 91 25.19 -19.38 -3.47
N TYR A 92 24.34 -18.38 -3.32
CA TYR A 92 23.98 -17.47 -4.40
C TYR A 92 24.47 -16.08 -4.03
N TYR A 93 25.37 -15.54 -4.85
CA TYR A 93 25.98 -14.22 -4.65
C TYR A 93 25.63 -13.30 -5.80
N GLY A 94 25.14 -12.11 -5.47
CA GLY A 94 24.68 -11.16 -6.45
C GLY A 94 24.18 -9.90 -5.78
N GLN A 95 23.67 -9.00 -6.59
CA GLN A 95 23.09 -7.74 -6.14
C GLN A 95 21.75 -7.52 -6.83
N GLY A 96 20.79 -7.00 -6.06
CA GLY A 96 19.45 -6.66 -6.57
C GLY A 96 18.73 -7.86 -7.19
N ASP A 97 18.09 -7.63 -8.33
CA ASP A 97 17.28 -8.60 -9.09
C ASP A 97 18.03 -9.22 -10.28
N LYS A 98 19.36 -9.03 -10.34
CA LYS A 98 20.21 -9.60 -11.39
C LYS A 98 20.40 -11.11 -11.21
N ARG A 99 21.03 -11.76 -12.19
CA ARG A 99 21.45 -13.16 -12.05
C ARG A 99 22.53 -13.26 -10.97
N TYR A 100 22.33 -14.20 -10.05
CA TYR A 100 23.26 -14.52 -8.97
C TYR A 100 24.28 -15.55 -9.45
N GLN A 101 25.55 -15.34 -9.12
CA GLN A 101 26.61 -16.33 -9.24
C GLN A 101 26.40 -17.44 -8.22
N GLN A 102 26.66 -18.68 -8.64
CA GLN A 102 26.55 -19.86 -7.79
C GLN A 102 27.92 -20.28 -7.33
N ILE A 103 28.10 -20.45 -6.01
CA ILE A 103 29.34 -20.93 -5.40
C ILE A 103 29.04 -22.27 -4.71
N PRO A 104 29.46 -23.40 -5.29
CA PRO A 104 29.29 -24.71 -4.69
C PRO A 104 30.37 -24.96 -3.62
N ILE A 105 29.95 -25.47 -2.46
CA ILE A 105 30.82 -25.93 -1.38
C ILE A 105 30.38 -27.33 -0.98
N VAL A 106 31.31 -28.29 -1.02
CA VAL A 106 31.05 -29.66 -0.60
C VAL A 106 30.92 -29.71 0.92
N LEU A 107 29.86 -30.33 1.41
CA LEU A 107 29.68 -30.60 2.84
C LEU A 107 30.33 -31.92 3.20
N ILE A 108 31.31 -31.83 4.10
CA ILE A 108 31.90 -33.00 4.75
C ILE A 108 31.00 -33.39 5.92
N TYR A 109 30.71 -34.68 6.08
CA TYR A 109 29.88 -35.16 7.18
C TYR A 109 30.43 -34.70 8.53
N ASN A 110 29.54 -34.21 9.40
CA ASN A 110 29.86 -33.66 10.71
C ASN A 110 30.86 -32.49 10.72
N SER A 111 31.13 -31.88 9.56
CA SER A 111 31.83 -30.60 9.46
C SER A 111 30.83 -29.46 9.30
N SER A 112 31.16 -28.32 9.87
CA SER A 112 30.36 -27.10 9.79
C SER A 112 31.03 -26.13 8.82
N ILE A 113 30.24 -25.53 7.92
CA ILE A 113 30.70 -24.43 7.07
C ILE A 113 29.89 -23.17 7.40
N PRO A 114 30.49 -21.97 7.33
CA PRO A 114 29.78 -20.73 7.57
C PRO A 114 28.69 -20.51 6.50
N LEU A 115 27.59 -19.90 6.91
CA LEU A 115 26.55 -19.42 6.03
C LEU A 115 27.05 -18.16 5.31
N LEU A 116 27.18 -18.22 3.99
CA LEU A 116 27.80 -17.14 3.23
C LEU A 116 26.80 -16.23 2.48
N SER A 117 25.54 -16.63 2.40
CA SER A 117 24.44 -15.83 1.85
C SER A 117 23.13 -16.21 2.54
N ASP A 118 22.14 -15.31 2.52
CA ASP A 118 20.83 -15.57 3.15
C ASP A 118 20.05 -16.70 2.48
N HIS A 119 20.40 -17.01 1.24
CA HIS A 119 19.64 -17.92 0.40
C HIS A 119 20.60 -18.83 -0.35
N PHE A 120 20.32 -20.13 -0.29
CA PHE A 120 21.18 -21.17 -0.87
C PHE A 120 20.36 -22.40 -1.23
N THR A 121 20.97 -23.32 -1.97
CA THR A 121 20.36 -24.62 -2.23
C THR A 121 21.27 -25.75 -1.79
N ILE A 122 20.69 -26.92 -1.54
CA ILE A 122 21.43 -28.13 -1.20
C ILE A 122 21.08 -29.22 -2.20
N GLN A 123 22.13 -29.78 -2.79
CA GLN A 123 22.06 -30.96 -3.65
C GLN A 123 22.74 -32.12 -2.94
N CYS A 124 22.03 -33.24 -2.77
CA CYS A 124 22.56 -34.42 -2.10
C CYS A 124 22.42 -35.66 -2.97
N GLN A 125 23.40 -36.56 -2.86
CA GLN A 125 23.37 -37.92 -3.41
C GLN A 125 23.48 -38.93 -2.27
N ASP A 126 22.61 -39.93 -2.27
CA ASP A 126 22.77 -41.14 -1.44
C ASP A 126 23.96 -41.93 -1.98
N ILE A 127 25.03 -42.06 -1.19
CA ILE A 127 26.27 -42.71 -1.64
C ILE A 127 26.10 -44.23 -1.80
N ILE A 128 25.15 -44.83 -1.06
CA ILE A 128 24.84 -46.25 -1.04
C ILE A 128 23.94 -46.58 -2.23
N LYS A 129 22.83 -45.85 -2.39
CA LYS A 129 21.84 -46.07 -3.46
C LYS A 129 22.20 -45.41 -4.78
N LYS A 130 23.27 -44.60 -4.81
CA LYS A 130 23.70 -43.76 -5.95
C LYS A 130 22.60 -42.85 -6.50
N LYS A 131 21.60 -42.51 -5.68
CA LYS A 131 20.41 -41.74 -6.09
C LYS A 131 20.51 -40.27 -5.66
N PHE A 132 20.20 -39.35 -6.57
CA PHE A 132 20.10 -37.93 -6.24
C PHE A 132 18.75 -37.60 -5.59
N TYR A 133 18.80 -36.74 -4.57
CA TYR A 133 17.62 -36.11 -4.00
C TYR A 133 17.27 -34.82 -4.78
N PRO A 134 16.01 -34.37 -4.73
CA PRO A 134 15.63 -33.07 -5.27
C PRO A 134 16.49 -31.94 -4.69
N ILE A 135 16.85 -30.95 -5.51
CA ILE A 135 17.58 -29.76 -5.05
C ILE A 135 16.67 -28.97 -4.10
N LEU A 136 17.12 -28.78 -2.87
CA LEU A 136 16.34 -28.17 -1.80
C LEU A 136 16.74 -26.70 -1.61
N PRO A 137 15.81 -25.74 -1.74
CA PRO A 137 16.10 -24.34 -1.45
C PRO A 137 15.96 -24.05 0.06
N TYR A 138 16.84 -23.20 0.58
CA TYR A 138 16.90 -22.79 1.98
C TYR A 138 17.05 -21.28 2.10
N THR A 139 16.60 -20.75 3.24
CA THR A 139 16.88 -19.39 3.67
C THR A 139 17.29 -19.37 5.13
N SER A 140 18.21 -18.47 5.46
CA SER A 140 18.51 -18.06 6.82
C SER A 140 19.17 -16.68 6.79
N ILE A 141 19.50 -16.10 7.94
CA ILE A 141 20.17 -14.81 8.00
C ILE A 141 21.65 -15.07 8.19
N HIS A 142 22.47 -14.69 7.22
CA HIS A 142 23.92 -14.85 7.33
C HIS A 142 24.55 -13.79 8.23
N TYR A 143 25.65 -14.15 8.88
CA TYR A 143 26.44 -13.21 9.65
C TYR A 143 27.23 -12.31 8.69
N ASN A 144 26.77 -11.06 8.53
CA ASN A 144 27.46 -10.09 7.70
C ASN A 144 28.26 -9.11 8.56
N ARG A 145 29.59 -9.13 8.41
CA ARG A 145 30.51 -8.29 9.17
C ARG A 145 30.33 -6.81 8.85
N ASP A 146 30.22 -6.46 7.56
CA ASP A 146 30.09 -5.07 7.11
C ASP A 146 28.80 -4.41 7.63
N ILE A 147 27.70 -5.17 7.67
CA ILE A 147 26.43 -4.70 8.26
C ILE A 147 26.65 -4.40 9.76
N ARG A 148 27.27 -5.31 10.51
CA ARG A 148 27.48 -5.14 11.95
C ARG A 148 28.44 -4.00 12.28
N GLU A 149 29.55 -3.88 11.55
CA GLU A 149 30.49 -2.76 11.69
C GLU A 149 29.82 -1.41 11.37
N ARG A 150 28.95 -1.35 10.35
CA ARG A 150 28.14 -0.15 10.10
C ARG A 150 27.24 0.17 11.30
N LEU A 151 26.56 -0.83 11.86
CA LEU A 151 25.62 -0.62 12.96
C LEU A 151 26.30 -0.19 14.27
N THR A 152 27.58 -0.53 14.48
CA THR A 152 28.36 -0.06 15.64
C THR A 152 28.87 1.37 15.48
N ASN A 153 29.08 1.82 14.25
CA ASN A 153 29.73 3.11 13.95
C ASN A 153 28.75 4.29 13.78
N VAL A 154 27.44 4.04 13.75
CA VAL A 154 26.45 5.12 13.71
C VAL A 154 26.29 5.70 15.11
N GLU A 155 26.60 6.98 15.28
CA GLU A 155 26.33 7.69 16.53
C GLU A 155 24.84 7.57 16.87
N LYS A 156 24.54 7.06 18.07
CA LYS A 156 23.19 6.98 18.60
C LYS A 156 22.78 8.40 19.03
N GLU A 157 22.37 9.23 18.08
CA GLU A 157 21.93 10.61 18.38
C GLU A 157 20.71 10.64 19.30
N ASN A 158 19.90 9.57 19.34
CA ASN A 158 18.72 9.45 20.17
C ASN A 158 18.59 8.03 20.74
N ASP A 159 18.42 7.91 22.07
CA ASP A 159 18.10 6.69 22.86
C ASP A 159 16.69 6.12 22.57
N GLU A 160 16.05 6.55 21.48
CA GLU A 160 14.65 6.26 21.16
C GLU A 160 14.57 5.13 20.13
N ASP A 161 14.56 3.89 20.62
CA ASP A 161 14.85 2.71 19.80
C ASP A 161 13.60 1.89 19.49
N PHE A 162 12.71 2.44 18.66
CA PHE A 162 11.57 1.69 18.12
C PHE A 162 11.93 1.00 16.81
N ASN A 163 11.73 -0.31 16.76
CA ASN A 163 11.75 -1.09 15.53
C ASN A 163 10.45 -0.89 14.75
N VAL A 164 10.50 -1.08 13.44
CA VAL A 164 9.32 -0.97 12.56
C VAL A 164 9.22 -2.23 11.70
N LEU A 165 8.15 -2.99 11.91
CA LEU A 165 7.76 -4.12 11.07
C LEU A 165 6.53 -3.75 10.26
N ILE A 166 6.66 -3.63 8.95
CA ILE A 166 5.54 -3.48 8.03
C ILE A 166 5.30 -4.82 7.36
N LEU A 167 4.14 -5.43 7.63
CA LEU A 167 3.71 -6.67 7.00
C LEU A 167 2.46 -6.40 6.16
N GLY A 168 2.62 -6.48 4.85
CA GLY A 168 1.61 -6.17 3.86
C GLY A 168 1.07 -7.40 3.12
N PHE A 169 -0.18 -7.30 2.69
CA PHE A 169 -0.84 -8.28 1.83
C PHE A 169 -1.52 -7.62 0.63
N ASP A 170 -1.48 -8.28 -0.52
CA ASP A 170 -2.06 -7.78 -1.77
C ASP A 170 -3.58 -8.00 -1.82
N SER A 171 -4.34 -7.05 -2.37
CA SER A 171 -5.72 -7.25 -2.86
C SER A 171 -6.77 -7.59 -1.81
N ILE A 172 -6.63 -7.10 -0.57
CA ILE A 172 -7.58 -7.29 0.53
C ILE A 172 -8.16 -5.94 1.00
N SER A 173 -9.48 -5.79 1.02
CA SER A 173 -10.12 -4.61 1.62
C SER A 173 -10.12 -4.68 3.16
N ARG A 174 -10.32 -3.56 3.86
CA ARG A 174 -10.47 -3.57 5.33
C ARG A 174 -11.55 -4.55 5.80
N LEU A 175 -12.71 -4.54 5.14
CA LEU A 175 -13.81 -5.44 5.52
C LEU A 175 -13.57 -6.88 5.08
N GLN A 176 -12.88 -7.12 3.97
CA GLN A 176 -12.46 -8.46 3.58
C GLN A 176 -11.47 -9.02 4.59
N PHE A 177 -10.51 -8.21 5.07
CA PHE A 177 -9.59 -8.62 6.14
C PHE A 177 -10.39 -9.07 7.37
N GLN A 178 -11.36 -8.28 7.81
CA GLN A 178 -12.21 -8.64 8.95
C GLN A 178 -13.04 -9.92 8.70
N ARG A 179 -13.55 -10.13 7.48
CA ARG A 179 -14.33 -11.33 7.13
C ARG A 179 -13.48 -12.59 6.99
N MET A 180 -12.29 -12.47 6.40
CA MET A 180 -11.47 -13.61 6.01
C MET A 180 -10.43 -13.98 7.08
N LEU A 181 -10.02 -13.02 7.92
CA LEU A 181 -9.09 -13.24 9.03
C LEU A 181 -9.74 -12.89 10.38
N PRO A 182 -10.88 -13.49 10.74
CA PRO A 182 -11.61 -13.13 11.95
C PRO A 182 -10.78 -13.35 13.23
N GLU A 183 -9.99 -14.42 13.33
CA GLU A 183 -9.24 -14.72 14.56
C GLU A 183 -8.07 -13.74 14.75
N THR A 184 -7.36 -13.42 13.67
CA THR A 184 -6.32 -12.40 13.67
C THR A 184 -6.90 -11.03 13.98
N PHE A 185 -8.01 -10.65 13.31
CA PHE A 185 -8.66 -9.37 13.53
C PHE A 185 -9.10 -9.21 15.00
N ASP A 186 -9.66 -10.27 15.58
CA ASP A 186 -10.05 -10.29 17.00
C ASP A 186 -8.84 -10.11 17.92
N TYR A 187 -7.76 -10.85 17.65
CA TYR A 187 -6.53 -10.76 18.44
C TYR A 187 -5.91 -9.36 18.41
N ILE A 188 -5.72 -8.77 17.22
CA ILE A 188 -5.08 -7.46 17.11
C ILE A 188 -5.95 -6.35 17.72
N THR A 189 -7.27 -6.45 17.63
CA THR A 189 -8.19 -5.41 18.15
C THR A 189 -8.41 -5.52 19.65
N LYS A 190 -8.54 -6.73 20.20
CA LYS A 190 -8.86 -6.94 21.62
C LYS A 190 -7.66 -7.17 22.53
N GLN A 191 -6.54 -7.65 21.98
CA GLN A 191 -5.36 -8.03 22.78
C GLN A 191 -4.15 -7.13 22.53
N LEU A 192 -4.04 -6.53 21.34
CA LEU A 192 -2.91 -5.68 20.96
C LEU A 192 -3.28 -4.20 20.79
N ASP A 193 -4.54 -3.83 21.06
CA ASP A 193 -5.06 -2.46 20.95
C ASP A 193 -4.74 -1.79 19.60
N ALA A 194 -4.82 -2.56 18.50
CA ALA A 194 -4.50 -2.08 17.17
C ALA A 194 -5.36 -0.87 16.77
N ILE A 195 -4.71 0.21 16.33
CA ILE A 195 -5.38 1.39 15.79
C ILE A 195 -5.58 1.20 14.29
N ILE A 196 -6.83 1.01 13.87
CA ILE A 196 -7.21 0.74 12.48
C ILE A 196 -7.71 2.04 11.83
N LEU A 197 -7.08 2.47 10.74
CA LEU A 197 -7.50 3.65 9.98
C LEU A 197 -8.71 3.29 9.11
N LYS A 198 -9.89 3.78 9.50
CA LYS A 198 -11.16 3.56 8.78
C LYS A 198 -11.32 4.48 7.57
N GLY A 199 -10.61 5.61 7.55
CA GLY A 199 -10.57 6.56 6.43
C GLY A 199 -9.34 6.46 5.53
N TYR A 200 -8.56 5.39 5.62
CA TYR A 200 -7.39 5.18 4.75
C TYR A 200 -7.84 4.84 3.31
N ASN A 201 -7.47 5.71 2.37
CA ASN A 201 -7.94 5.68 0.99
C ASN A 201 -6.76 5.50 0.02
N ILE A 202 -6.98 4.70 -1.03
CA ILE A 202 -5.99 4.50 -2.11
C ILE A 202 -5.78 5.77 -2.95
N LEU A 203 -4.66 5.83 -3.67
CA LEU A 203 -4.32 6.94 -4.58
C LEU A 203 -4.54 6.60 -6.06
N GLY A 204 -4.84 5.35 -6.40
CA GLY A 204 -4.78 4.90 -7.78
C GLY A 204 -5.00 3.41 -7.97
N ASP A 205 -4.86 2.96 -9.22
CA ASP A 205 -5.10 1.56 -9.59
C ASP A 205 -3.91 0.67 -9.24
N GLY A 206 -4.10 -0.30 -8.35
CA GLY A 206 -3.12 -1.36 -8.10
C GLY A 206 -2.00 -1.01 -7.12
N THR A 207 -1.16 -2.01 -6.84
CA THR A 207 -0.10 -1.98 -5.83
C THR A 207 0.91 -0.83 -5.96
N PRO A 208 1.49 -0.55 -7.15
CA PRO A 208 2.55 0.45 -7.24
C PRO A 208 2.07 1.87 -6.93
N GLN A 209 0.81 2.18 -7.25
CA GLN A 209 0.15 3.44 -6.97
C GLN A 209 -0.04 3.69 -5.46
N GLN A 210 0.11 2.64 -4.64
CA GLN A 210 0.06 2.75 -3.17
C GLN A 210 1.45 2.69 -2.57
N LEU A 211 2.24 1.69 -2.96
CA LEU A 211 3.54 1.44 -2.35
C LEU A 211 4.60 2.46 -2.76
N ILE A 212 4.59 2.99 -3.98
CA ILE A 212 5.54 4.04 -4.38
C ILE A 212 5.32 5.30 -3.52
N PRO A 213 4.12 5.89 -3.41
CA PRO A 213 3.88 7.01 -2.51
C PRO A 213 4.18 6.71 -1.04
N MET A 214 3.80 5.54 -0.53
CA MET A 214 4.05 5.16 0.87
C MET A 214 5.55 5.06 1.17
N LEU A 215 6.34 4.51 0.25
CA LEU A 215 7.75 4.24 0.48
C LEU A 215 8.67 5.35 -0.01
N THR A 216 8.19 6.31 -0.81
CA THR A 216 9.05 7.36 -1.39
C THR A 216 8.55 8.78 -1.13
N GLY A 217 7.27 8.97 -0.81
CA GLY A 217 6.64 10.29 -0.68
C GLY A 217 6.22 10.91 -2.02
N PHE A 218 6.39 10.19 -3.13
CA PHE A 218 6.10 10.65 -4.49
C PHE A 218 5.16 9.69 -5.23
N LYS A 219 4.35 10.22 -6.16
CA LYS A 219 3.71 9.39 -7.19
C LYS A 219 4.78 8.92 -8.17
N GLU A 220 4.55 7.79 -8.83
CA GLU A 220 5.48 7.31 -9.86
C GLU A 220 5.77 8.35 -10.95
N ILE A 221 4.75 9.11 -11.37
CA ILE A 221 4.88 10.14 -12.41
C ILE A 221 5.75 11.33 -11.98
N GLU A 222 5.99 11.49 -10.67
CA GLU A 222 6.86 12.52 -10.12
C GLU A 222 8.33 12.04 -10.03
N LEU A 223 8.58 10.76 -10.31
CA LEU A 223 9.90 10.14 -10.24
C LEU A 223 10.43 9.84 -11.66
N PRO A 224 11.75 9.69 -11.84
CA PRO A 224 12.28 9.33 -13.14
C PRO A 224 11.81 7.92 -13.55
N SER A 225 11.59 7.72 -14.85
CA SER A 225 11.07 6.46 -15.37
C SER A 225 11.95 5.27 -15.00
N THR A 226 11.33 4.20 -14.51
CA THR A 226 11.97 2.90 -14.21
C THR A 226 11.27 1.73 -14.92
N LEU A 227 10.45 2.04 -15.93
CA LEU A 227 9.67 1.06 -16.68
C LEU A 227 10.57 0.17 -17.54
N LYS A 228 10.44 -1.17 -17.45
CA LYS A 228 11.24 -2.12 -18.27
C LYS A 228 11.28 -1.78 -19.76
N ARG A 229 10.14 -1.31 -20.27
CA ARG A 229 9.91 -1.00 -21.69
C ARG A 229 10.51 0.31 -22.17
N ASP A 230 10.82 1.24 -21.27
CA ASP A 230 11.49 2.48 -21.64
C ASP A 230 13.00 2.19 -21.72
N LYS A 231 13.59 2.34 -22.90
CA LYS A 231 15.02 2.03 -23.13
C LYS A 231 15.94 2.92 -22.31
N ASN A 232 15.54 4.16 -22.02
CA ASN A 232 16.32 5.15 -21.29
C ASN A 232 15.98 5.17 -19.78
N SER A 233 15.04 4.33 -19.34
CA SER A 233 14.70 4.24 -17.92
C SER A 233 15.84 3.69 -17.06
N SER A 234 15.81 4.04 -15.78
CA SER A 234 16.73 3.49 -14.79
C SER A 234 16.15 2.27 -14.07
N PHE A 235 16.95 1.65 -13.21
CA PHE A 235 16.45 0.70 -12.23
C PHE A 235 15.79 1.43 -11.06
N VAL A 236 14.94 0.76 -10.27
CA VAL A 236 14.22 1.42 -9.16
C VAL A 236 15.13 1.94 -8.04
N ASP A 237 16.41 1.59 -8.05
CA ASP A 237 17.45 2.10 -7.15
C ASP A 237 17.48 3.63 -7.04
N ILE A 238 17.05 4.35 -8.09
CA ILE A 238 17.03 5.82 -8.10
C ILE A 238 15.94 6.42 -7.21
N TYR A 239 14.95 5.63 -6.77
CA TYR A 239 13.86 6.12 -5.95
C TYR A 239 14.32 6.39 -4.51
N PRO A 240 13.81 7.45 -3.85
CA PRO A 240 14.18 7.81 -2.50
C PRO A 240 13.43 6.95 -1.48
N PHE A 241 13.69 5.64 -1.49
CA PHE A 241 12.99 4.71 -0.61
C PHE A 241 13.24 4.99 0.87
N ILE A 242 12.18 4.87 1.67
CA ILE A 242 12.16 5.15 3.10
C ILE A 242 13.15 4.30 3.88
N TRP A 243 13.38 3.05 3.47
CA TRP A 243 14.38 2.19 4.11
C TRP A 243 15.80 2.74 4.00
N ASN A 244 16.11 3.58 3.00
CA ASN A 244 17.40 4.26 2.94
C ASN A 244 17.56 5.24 4.10
N LYS A 245 16.49 5.95 4.48
CA LYS A 245 16.48 6.84 5.63
C LYS A 245 16.60 6.06 6.94
N TYR A 246 15.93 4.92 7.07
CA TYR A 246 16.12 4.02 8.23
C TYR A 246 17.56 3.50 8.31
N ARG A 247 18.14 3.05 7.19
CA ARG A 247 19.54 2.59 7.12
C ARG A 247 20.52 3.68 7.57
N GLN A 248 20.30 4.92 7.14
CA GLN A 248 21.10 6.09 7.54
C GLN A 248 20.98 6.39 9.04
N ASN A 249 19.82 6.15 9.64
CA ASN A 249 19.58 6.32 11.08
C ASN A 249 19.95 5.06 11.91
N GLY A 250 20.88 4.24 11.43
CA GLY A 250 21.43 3.11 12.19
C GLY A 250 20.53 1.87 12.27
N TYR A 251 19.52 1.74 11.41
CA TYR A 251 18.72 0.52 11.35
C TYR A 251 19.43 -0.56 10.49
N VAL A 252 19.27 -1.82 10.90
CA VAL A 252 19.34 -2.95 9.98
C VAL A 252 18.03 -3.01 9.20
N THR A 253 18.13 -3.16 7.89
CA THR A 253 17.00 -3.07 6.97
C THR A 253 16.72 -4.39 6.28
N GLY A 254 15.44 -4.78 6.16
CA GLY A 254 15.03 -5.96 5.43
C GLY A 254 13.88 -5.69 4.47
N TYR A 255 13.91 -6.37 3.32
CA TYR A 255 12.83 -6.37 2.34
C TYR A 255 12.53 -7.79 1.86
N ALA A 256 11.25 -8.17 1.89
CA ALA A 256 10.80 -9.46 1.40
C ALA A 256 9.51 -9.33 0.58
N GLU A 257 9.45 -10.08 -0.51
CA GLU A 257 8.30 -10.16 -1.40
C GLU A 257 8.27 -11.53 -2.07
N ASP A 258 7.09 -12.15 -2.15
CA ASP A 258 6.84 -13.40 -2.88
C ASP A 258 6.17 -13.13 -4.25
N ARG A 259 5.78 -14.19 -4.98
CA ARG A 259 5.19 -14.13 -6.34
C ARG A 259 5.92 -13.15 -7.27
N VAL A 260 7.23 -13.38 -7.46
CA VAL A 260 8.10 -12.47 -8.24
C VAL A 260 7.68 -12.30 -9.70
N GLU A 261 6.86 -13.21 -10.24
CA GLU A 261 6.21 -13.06 -11.55
C GLU A 261 5.19 -11.91 -11.59
N TYR A 262 4.69 -11.46 -10.43
CA TYR A 262 3.84 -10.29 -10.23
C TYR A 262 4.49 -9.28 -9.27
N GLY A 263 5.83 -9.21 -9.25
CA GLY A 263 6.57 -8.39 -8.29
C GLY A 263 6.28 -6.90 -8.42
N ILE A 264 6.23 -6.17 -7.29
CA ILE A 264 5.96 -4.73 -7.18
C ILE A 264 6.95 -3.97 -8.08
N TRP A 265 8.23 -4.32 -7.95
CA TRP A 265 9.35 -3.66 -8.62
C TRP A 265 9.80 -4.36 -9.89
N THR A 266 9.37 -5.61 -10.12
CA THR A 266 9.91 -6.44 -11.20
C THR A 266 8.86 -6.80 -12.25
N PHE A 267 7.57 -6.65 -12.01
CA PHE A 267 6.56 -6.96 -13.03
C PHE A 267 6.65 -5.99 -14.21
N ARG A 268 6.46 -4.70 -13.96
CA ARG A 268 6.49 -3.63 -14.98
C ARG A 268 7.71 -2.72 -14.90
N LEU A 269 8.35 -2.63 -13.72
CA LEU A 269 9.54 -1.82 -13.48
C LEU A 269 10.80 -2.68 -13.62
N ARG A 270 11.96 -2.05 -13.83
CA ARG A 270 13.24 -2.72 -14.11
C ARG A 270 13.80 -3.54 -12.95
N GLY A 271 13.15 -3.52 -11.78
CA GLY A 271 13.66 -4.11 -10.56
C GLY A 271 14.85 -3.32 -10.02
N PHE A 272 15.48 -3.91 -9.02
CA PHE A 272 16.66 -3.40 -8.38
C PHE A 272 17.93 -3.87 -9.08
N ASN A 273 18.85 -2.95 -9.32
CA ASN A 273 20.19 -3.23 -9.81
C ASN A 273 21.14 -3.61 -8.68
N LYS A 274 20.98 -2.95 -7.52
CA LYS A 274 21.70 -3.17 -6.26
C LYS A 274 20.74 -3.71 -5.22
N THR A 275 21.25 -4.42 -4.22
CA THR A 275 20.39 -4.94 -3.15
C THR A 275 19.77 -3.77 -2.37
N PRO A 276 18.42 -3.70 -2.24
CA PRO A 276 17.74 -2.51 -1.71
C PRO A 276 17.88 -2.32 -0.19
N THR A 277 18.14 -3.40 0.53
CA THR A 277 18.21 -3.45 2.01
C THR A 277 19.35 -4.38 2.43
N ASP A 278 19.65 -4.43 3.73
CA ASP A 278 20.69 -5.32 4.27
C ASP A 278 20.36 -6.80 4.05
N HIS A 279 19.07 -7.16 4.15
CA HIS A 279 18.57 -8.52 3.96
C HIS A 279 17.42 -8.53 2.94
N TYR A 280 17.59 -9.26 1.83
CA TYR A 280 16.67 -9.24 0.70
C TYR A 280 16.23 -10.67 0.32
N LEU A 281 14.95 -10.98 0.48
CA LEU A 281 14.43 -12.35 0.29
C LEU A 281 14.05 -12.70 -1.16
N VAL A 282 13.77 -11.72 -2.01
CA VAL A 282 13.34 -11.95 -3.40
C VAL A 282 14.27 -12.88 -4.21
N PRO A 283 15.62 -12.84 -4.06
CA PRO A 283 16.51 -13.77 -4.74
C PRO A 283 16.19 -15.24 -4.48
N PHE A 284 15.73 -15.58 -3.27
CA PHE A 284 15.23 -16.93 -2.96
C PHE A 284 14.09 -17.34 -3.90
N TYR A 285 13.07 -16.48 -4.03
CA TYR A 285 11.92 -16.73 -4.89
C TYR A 285 12.26 -16.71 -6.38
N GLN A 286 13.42 -16.16 -6.78
CA GLN A 286 13.93 -16.22 -8.14
C GLN A 286 14.69 -17.53 -8.45
N MET A 287 15.13 -18.29 -7.45
CA MET A 287 15.84 -19.55 -7.66
C MET A 287 15.00 -20.55 -8.44
N LYS A 288 15.63 -21.25 -9.39
CA LYS A 288 14.95 -22.27 -10.21
C LYS A 288 14.30 -23.37 -9.37
N SER A 289 14.96 -23.81 -8.30
CA SER A 289 14.44 -24.82 -7.34
C SER A 289 13.21 -24.31 -6.59
N ALA A 290 13.28 -23.10 -6.01
CA ALA A 290 12.15 -22.46 -5.33
C ALA A 290 10.97 -22.23 -6.28
N ARG A 291 11.20 -21.63 -7.46
CA ARG A 291 10.17 -21.41 -8.49
C ARG A 291 9.51 -22.71 -8.96
N SER A 292 10.32 -23.76 -9.14
CA SER A 292 9.81 -25.05 -9.60
C SER A 292 8.94 -25.74 -8.53
N LEU A 293 9.22 -25.50 -7.25
CA LEU A 293 8.38 -25.97 -6.17
C LEU A 293 7.11 -25.14 -6.12
N LEU A 294 7.24 -23.82 -5.96
CA LEU A 294 6.15 -22.91 -5.63
C LEU A 294 5.19 -22.65 -6.79
N TYR A 295 5.70 -22.23 -7.95
CA TYR A 295 4.87 -21.64 -9.00
C TYR A 295 4.50 -22.64 -10.11
N LYS A 296 5.37 -23.62 -10.39
CA LYS A 296 5.09 -24.63 -11.42
C LYS A 296 4.10 -25.71 -10.97
N ARG A 297 4.05 -25.98 -9.67
CA ARG A 297 3.16 -26.99 -9.07
C ARG A 297 1.95 -26.38 -8.36
N ASP A 298 1.88 -25.04 -8.36
CA ASP A 298 0.86 -24.27 -7.64
C ASP A 298 0.67 -24.75 -6.19
N THR A 299 1.78 -24.89 -5.48
CA THR A 299 1.79 -25.41 -4.10
C THR A 299 1.65 -24.28 -3.09
N LEU A 300 0.84 -24.53 -2.05
CA LEU A 300 0.73 -23.66 -0.88
C LEU A 300 1.73 -24.03 0.23
N CYS A 301 2.59 -25.02 -0.05
CA CYS A 301 3.58 -25.56 0.85
C CYS A 301 4.99 -25.41 0.31
N ILE A 302 5.92 -25.10 1.22
CA ILE A 302 7.34 -25.25 1.01
C ILE A 302 7.89 -26.17 2.09
N ARG A 303 8.26 -27.40 1.68
CA ARG A 303 8.66 -28.46 2.60
C ARG A 303 7.50 -28.81 3.55
N ASN A 304 7.74 -28.87 4.85
CA ASN A 304 6.78 -29.19 5.90
C ASN A 304 5.98 -27.98 6.42
N GLN A 305 6.09 -26.80 5.80
CA GLN A 305 5.41 -25.59 6.25
C GLN A 305 4.69 -24.89 5.09
N THR A 306 3.70 -24.07 5.43
CA THR A 306 2.99 -23.27 4.44
C THR A 306 3.91 -22.19 3.86
N THR A 307 3.59 -21.67 2.68
CA THR A 307 4.37 -20.57 2.08
C THR A 307 4.35 -19.30 2.93
N LEU A 308 3.25 -19.02 3.65
CA LEU A 308 3.20 -17.90 4.59
C LEU A 308 4.06 -18.16 5.83
N ASP A 309 4.00 -19.35 6.43
CA ASP A 309 4.85 -19.69 7.59
C ASP A 309 6.33 -19.58 7.24
N PHE A 310 6.73 -20.02 6.04
CA PHE A 310 8.10 -19.83 5.54
C PHE A 310 8.47 -18.34 5.44
N PHE A 311 7.59 -17.53 4.84
CA PHE A 311 7.82 -16.08 4.69
C PHE A 311 7.98 -15.41 6.06
N LEU A 312 7.10 -15.71 7.01
CA LEU A 312 7.13 -15.20 8.38
C LEU A 312 8.37 -15.72 9.16
N SER A 313 8.79 -16.97 8.91
CA SER A 313 9.99 -17.54 9.54
C SER A 313 11.28 -16.82 9.16
N TYR A 314 11.34 -16.22 7.96
CA TYR A 314 12.47 -15.40 7.55
C TYR A 314 12.50 -14.07 8.31
N ILE A 315 11.33 -13.46 8.53
CA ILE A 315 11.18 -12.25 9.34
C ILE A 315 11.57 -12.54 10.81
N ASP A 316 11.11 -13.67 11.37
CA ASP A 316 11.49 -14.12 12.71
C ASP A 316 13.02 -14.27 12.85
N GLN A 317 13.68 -14.89 11.87
CA GLN A 317 15.13 -15.07 11.86
C GLN A 317 15.89 -13.74 11.71
N PHE A 318 15.36 -12.80 10.91
CA PHE A 318 15.89 -11.45 10.81
C PHE A 318 15.83 -10.76 12.17
N TRP A 319 14.70 -10.86 12.85
CA TRP A 319 14.52 -10.23 14.16
C TRP A 319 15.49 -10.78 15.21
N SER A 320 15.59 -12.11 15.32
CA SER A 320 16.47 -12.75 16.30
C SER A 320 17.96 -12.53 16.02
N SER A 321 18.37 -12.39 14.75
CA SER A 321 19.78 -12.19 14.37
C SER A 321 20.35 -10.82 14.76
N TYR A 322 19.47 -9.87 15.08
CA TYR A 322 19.81 -8.48 15.36
C TYR A 322 19.13 -7.96 16.64
N SER A 323 18.91 -8.81 17.66
CA SER A 323 18.19 -8.46 18.90
C SER A 323 18.60 -7.10 19.47
N GLU A 324 19.91 -6.81 19.51
CA GLU A 324 20.48 -5.58 20.09
C GLU A 324 20.49 -4.34 19.17
N HIS A 325 19.92 -4.43 17.96
CA HIS A 325 19.98 -3.36 16.96
C HIS A 325 18.59 -2.87 16.57
N LYS A 326 18.53 -1.64 16.06
CA LYS A 326 17.32 -1.05 15.45
C LYS A 326 16.97 -1.80 14.16
N LYS A 327 15.70 -2.17 13.99
CA LYS A 327 15.23 -3.02 12.88
C LYS A 327 14.13 -2.32 12.09
N PHE A 328 14.29 -2.26 10.77
CA PHE A 328 13.23 -1.87 9.84
C PHE A 328 13.02 -3.02 8.86
N PHE A 329 11.79 -3.50 8.73
CA PHE A 329 11.49 -4.56 7.78
C PHE A 329 10.20 -4.28 7.04
N PHE A 330 10.24 -4.39 5.71
CA PHE A 330 9.06 -4.37 4.86
C PHE A 330 8.86 -5.75 4.22
N GLY A 331 7.82 -6.47 4.62
CA GLY A 331 7.41 -7.73 4.01
C GLY A 331 6.09 -7.54 3.27
N PHE A 332 5.98 -8.03 2.04
CA PHE A 332 4.75 -7.97 1.26
C PHE A 332 4.42 -9.32 0.63
N PHE A 333 3.31 -9.94 1.06
CA PHE A 333 2.93 -11.30 0.70
C PHE A 333 1.68 -11.36 -0.20
N LYS A 334 1.70 -12.23 -1.22
CA LYS A 334 0.72 -12.25 -2.31
C LYS A 334 0.19 -13.63 -2.66
N GLN A 335 0.91 -14.69 -2.32
CA GLN A 335 0.63 -16.05 -2.82
C GLN A 335 -0.84 -16.45 -2.70
N TYR A 336 -1.51 -16.07 -1.61
CA TYR A 336 -2.90 -16.46 -1.36
C TYR A 336 -3.92 -15.46 -1.90
N THR A 337 -3.58 -14.20 -2.09
CA THR A 337 -4.59 -13.14 -2.19
C THR A 337 -4.66 -12.49 -3.57
N HIS A 338 -3.57 -12.52 -4.34
CA HIS A 338 -3.51 -11.91 -5.67
C HIS A 338 -4.59 -12.46 -6.63
N ASP A 339 -4.79 -13.78 -6.61
CA ASP A 339 -5.65 -14.46 -7.59
C ASP A 339 -7.02 -14.88 -7.03
N SER A 340 -7.21 -14.82 -5.70
CA SER A 340 -8.43 -15.33 -5.05
C SER A 340 -8.85 -14.52 -3.83
N TYR A 341 -10.10 -14.06 -3.88
CA TYR A 341 -10.74 -13.34 -2.77
C TYR A 341 -10.92 -14.23 -1.53
N ALA A 342 -11.30 -15.50 -1.72
CA ALA A 342 -11.61 -16.45 -0.66
C ALA A 342 -10.33 -17.02 0.00
N ALA A 343 -9.26 -17.19 -0.79
CA ALA A 343 -7.99 -17.73 -0.31
C ALA A 343 -7.28 -16.82 0.71
N ALA A 344 -7.72 -15.56 0.85
CA ALA A 344 -7.32 -14.71 1.96
C ALA A 344 -7.56 -15.37 3.34
N SER A 345 -8.53 -16.30 3.46
CA SER A 345 -8.76 -17.04 4.72
C SER A 345 -7.58 -17.93 5.15
N LEU A 346 -6.68 -18.26 4.23
CA LEU A 346 -5.47 -19.03 4.54
C LEU A 346 -4.48 -18.24 5.38
N LEU A 347 -4.54 -16.90 5.36
CA LEU A 347 -3.65 -16.04 6.14
C LEU A 347 -3.92 -16.14 7.65
N ASP A 348 -5.17 -16.38 8.05
CA ASP A 348 -5.66 -16.10 9.41
C ASP A 348 -4.86 -16.82 10.50
N LEU A 349 -4.81 -18.16 10.44
CA LEU A 349 -4.18 -18.94 11.52
C LEU A 349 -2.66 -18.74 11.58
N SER A 350 -1.99 -18.62 10.44
CA SER A 350 -0.54 -18.42 10.39
C SER A 350 -0.14 -17.04 10.88
N LEU A 351 -0.87 -15.99 10.47
CA LEU A 351 -0.63 -14.63 10.95
C LEU A 351 -0.91 -14.50 12.45
N LEU A 352 -2.02 -15.08 12.94
CA LEU A 352 -2.33 -15.13 14.36
C LEU A 352 -1.21 -15.79 15.17
N LYS A 353 -0.72 -16.96 14.73
CA LYS A 353 0.36 -17.69 15.42
C LYS A 353 1.64 -16.87 15.47
N PHE A 354 2.01 -16.24 14.36
CA PHE A 354 3.16 -15.36 14.30
C PHE A 354 3.03 -14.19 15.28
N LEU A 355 1.90 -13.46 15.27
CA LEU A 355 1.70 -12.33 16.17
C LEU A 355 1.70 -12.74 17.65
N LYS A 356 1.06 -13.86 17.99
CA LYS A 356 1.08 -14.40 19.37
C LYS A 356 2.49 -14.77 19.81
N LYS A 357 3.25 -15.46 18.97
CA LYS A 357 4.64 -15.82 19.24
C LYS A 357 5.51 -14.57 19.38
N PHE A 358 5.39 -13.62 18.45
CA PHE A 358 6.15 -12.38 18.46
C PHE A 358 5.88 -11.57 19.73
N ASN A 359 4.62 -11.47 20.15
CA ASN A 359 4.23 -10.74 21.36
C ASN A 359 4.85 -11.30 22.65
N GLN A 360 5.22 -12.59 22.68
CA GLN A 360 5.89 -13.24 23.80
C GLN A 360 7.40 -12.95 23.87
N THR A 361 7.99 -12.38 22.82
CA THR A 361 9.43 -12.07 22.76
C THR A 361 9.73 -10.72 23.41
N ASN A 362 11.00 -10.47 23.76
CA ASN A 362 11.40 -9.14 24.26
C ASN A 362 11.34 -8.06 23.16
N ASP A 363 11.51 -8.46 21.89
CA ASP A 363 11.45 -7.56 20.75
C ASP A 363 10.07 -6.91 20.56
N SER A 364 8.98 -7.51 21.08
CA SER A 364 7.65 -6.89 21.01
C SER A 364 7.56 -5.58 21.80
N LYS A 365 8.39 -5.41 22.83
CA LYS A 365 8.35 -4.26 23.74
C LYS A 365 8.81 -2.95 23.11
N ASN A 366 9.50 -3.01 21.99
CA ASN A 366 9.97 -1.84 21.25
C ASN A 366 9.70 -1.95 19.75
N THR A 367 8.81 -2.84 19.30
CA THR A 367 8.47 -2.95 17.87
C THR A 367 7.08 -2.39 17.59
N ILE A 368 7.02 -1.43 16.67
CA ILE A 368 5.79 -0.95 16.05
C ILE A 368 5.48 -1.88 14.87
N ILE A 369 4.31 -2.51 14.91
CA ILE A 369 3.84 -3.39 13.83
C ILE A 369 2.79 -2.66 13.02
N ILE A 370 3.01 -2.59 11.71
CA ILE A 370 2.06 -2.05 10.74
C ILE A 370 1.56 -3.22 9.90
N LEU A 371 0.31 -3.64 10.15
CA LEU A 371 -0.36 -4.61 9.28
C LEU A 371 -1.17 -3.84 8.25
N MET A 372 -0.90 -4.08 6.97
CA MET A 372 -1.47 -3.31 5.88
C MET A 372 -1.88 -4.15 4.68
N THR A 373 -2.74 -3.59 3.85
CA THR A 373 -3.03 -4.07 2.50
C THR A 373 -2.98 -2.89 1.53
N ASP A 374 -2.64 -3.15 0.27
CA ASP A 374 -2.46 -2.08 -0.71
C ASP A 374 -3.80 -1.56 -1.24
N HIS A 375 -4.69 -2.45 -1.65
CA HIS A 375 -6.03 -2.16 -2.13
C HIS A 375 -6.94 -3.38 -1.89
N GLY A 376 -8.25 -3.23 -2.06
CA GLY A 376 -9.16 -4.39 -2.09
C GLY A 376 -9.18 -5.10 -3.44
N ALA A 377 -10.07 -6.08 -3.60
CA ALA A 377 -10.10 -6.90 -4.81
C ALA A 377 -10.44 -6.11 -6.08
N ARG A 378 -9.57 -6.16 -7.09
CA ARG A 378 -9.70 -5.42 -8.36
C ARG A 378 -10.47 -6.17 -9.47
N PHE A 379 -10.34 -7.50 -9.52
CA PHE A 379 -10.87 -8.32 -10.61
C PHE A 379 -11.90 -9.37 -10.15
N SER A 380 -12.48 -9.19 -8.97
CA SER A 380 -13.51 -10.10 -8.45
C SER A 380 -14.91 -9.70 -8.89
N LYS A 381 -15.86 -10.65 -8.91
CA LYS A 381 -17.29 -10.33 -9.12
C LYS A 381 -17.80 -9.32 -8.08
N ILE A 382 -17.28 -9.40 -6.86
CA ILE A 382 -17.61 -8.48 -5.76
C ILE A 382 -17.27 -7.03 -6.13
N ARG A 383 -16.13 -6.76 -6.80
CA ARG A 383 -15.71 -5.41 -7.23
C ARG A 383 -16.70 -4.69 -8.13
N GLN A 384 -17.55 -5.43 -8.83
CA GLN A 384 -18.58 -4.87 -9.72
C GLN A 384 -19.78 -4.30 -8.94
N THR A 385 -19.95 -4.71 -7.68
CA THR A 385 -21.01 -4.18 -6.79
C THR A 385 -20.60 -2.83 -6.18
N PRO A 386 -21.55 -1.93 -5.84
CA PRO A 386 -21.25 -0.64 -5.19
C PRO A 386 -20.37 -0.77 -3.94
N GLN A 387 -20.65 -1.75 -3.07
CA GLN A 387 -19.83 -2.01 -1.89
C GLN A 387 -18.43 -2.48 -2.26
N GLY A 388 -18.29 -3.40 -3.22
CA GLY A 388 -16.98 -3.86 -3.67
C GLY A 388 -16.11 -2.74 -4.26
N LYS A 389 -16.73 -1.73 -4.90
CA LYS A 389 -16.01 -0.52 -5.34
C LYS A 389 -15.43 0.25 -4.15
N LEU A 390 -16.24 0.51 -3.13
CA LEU A 390 -15.81 1.23 -1.94
C LEU A 390 -14.75 0.44 -1.16
N GLU A 391 -14.93 -0.86 -1.04
CA GLU A 391 -13.99 -1.75 -0.39
C GLU A 391 -12.63 -1.84 -1.11
N GLU A 392 -12.59 -1.81 -2.45
CA GLU A 392 -11.31 -1.69 -3.19
C GLU A 392 -10.50 -0.48 -2.73
N ARG A 393 -11.19 0.65 -2.53
CA ARG A 393 -10.57 1.93 -2.20
C ARG A 393 -10.25 2.10 -0.72
N LEU A 394 -10.74 1.20 0.12
CA LEU A 394 -10.60 1.21 1.57
C LEU A 394 -9.87 -0.06 2.05
N PRO A 395 -8.56 -0.17 1.77
CA PRO A 395 -7.73 -1.26 2.25
C PRO A 395 -7.58 -1.26 3.78
N PHE A 396 -7.08 -2.37 4.30
CA PHE A 396 -6.75 -2.52 5.70
C PHE A 396 -5.44 -1.77 6.01
N MET A 397 -5.44 -0.91 7.02
CA MET A 397 -4.24 -0.24 7.52
C MET A 397 -4.37 -0.12 9.03
N SER A 398 -3.46 -0.78 9.75
CA SER A 398 -3.47 -0.80 11.21
C SER A 398 -2.07 -0.60 11.78
N PHE A 399 -2.03 0.03 12.94
CA PHE A 399 -0.81 0.25 13.71
C PHE A 399 -0.96 -0.38 15.09
N ILE A 400 0.03 -1.16 15.50
CA ILE A 400 0.15 -1.76 16.83
C ILE A 400 1.40 -1.15 17.45
N PHE A 401 1.20 -0.38 18.52
CA PHE A 401 2.29 0.30 19.22
C PHE A 401 2.63 -0.43 20.52
N PRO A 402 3.93 -0.62 20.81
CA PRO A 402 4.32 -1.17 22.10
C PRO A 402 3.95 -0.20 23.22
N LYS A 403 3.69 -0.73 24.42
CA LYS A 403 3.28 0.09 25.57
C LYS A 403 4.28 1.21 25.89
N LEU A 404 5.58 0.94 25.68
CA LEU A 404 6.65 1.92 25.82
C LEU A 404 6.43 3.15 24.92
N PHE A 405 6.08 2.94 23.65
CA PHE A 405 5.79 4.03 22.72
C PHE A 405 4.58 4.84 23.18
N GLN A 406 3.50 4.14 23.57
CA GLN A 406 2.27 4.80 23.98
C GLN A 406 2.47 5.67 25.23
N ASN A 407 3.25 5.19 26.19
CA ASN A 407 3.56 5.94 27.42
C ASN A 407 4.47 7.15 27.12
N LYS A 408 5.37 7.01 26.15
CA LYS A 408 6.34 8.06 25.80
C LYS A 408 5.76 9.16 24.90
N TYR A 409 4.89 8.81 23.95
CA TYR A 409 4.26 9.76 23.02
C TYR A 409 2.72 9.69 23.10
N PRO A 410 2.11 10.00 24.25
CA PRO A 410 0.66 9.88 24.43
C PRO A 410 -0.13 10.82 23.51
N GLU A 411 0.37 12.03 23.23
CA GLU A 411 -0.28 12.95 22.30
C GLU A 411 -0.23 12.46 20.84
N ALA A 412 0.85 11.78 20.44
CA ALA A 412 0.95 11.17 19.12
C ALA A 412 -0.10 10.05 18.95
N ILE A 413 -0.27 9.20 19.97
CA ILE A 413 -1.31 8.16 19.99
C ILE A 413 -2.71 8.77 19.98
N LYS A 414 -2.96 9.80 20.77
CA LYS A 414 -4.25 10.52 20.81
C LYS A 414 -4.59 11.17 19.47
N ASN A 415 -3.62 11.76 18.79
CA ASN A 415 -3.82 12.32 17.45
C ASN A 415 -4.12 11.21 16.43
N LEU A 416 -3.38 10.11 16.47
CA LEU A 416 -3.63 8.96 15.62
C LEU A 416 -5.04 8.37 15.85
N GLN A 417 -5.50 8.27 17.10
CA GLN A 417 -6.87 7.85 17.43
C GLN A 417 -7.92 8.81 16.85
N LYS A 418 -7.69 10.13 16.92
CA LYS A 418 -8.57 11.13 16.28
C LYS A 418 -8.56 11.03 14.75
N ASN A 419 -7.48 10.53 14.16
CA ASN A 419 -7.34 10.36 12.72
C ASN A 419 -8.00 9.09 12.17
N ILE A 420 -8.48 8.16 13.02
CA ILE A 420 -9.11 6.89 12.59
C ILE A 420 -10.16 7.10 11.50
N HIS A 421 -11.00 8.13 11.63
CA HIS A 421 -12.12 8.42 10.73
C HIS A 421 -11.81 9.49 9.69
N ARG A 422 -10.58 10.02 9.67
CA ARG A 422 -10.20 11.08 8.74
C ARG A 422 -9.67 10.50 7.44
N LEU A 423 -9.86 11.24 6.35
CA LEU A 423 -9.28 10.89 5.06
C LEU A 423 -7.78 10.85 5.20
N THR A 424 -7.17 9.68 5.06
CA THR A 424 -5.72 9.45 5.09
C THR A 424 -5.28 8.70 3.84
N THR A 425 -4.03 8.85 3.44
CA THR A 425 -3.50 8.31 2.20
C THR A 425 -2.09 7.74 2.41
N PRO A 426 -1.56 6.95 1.46
CA PRO A 426 -0.16 6.53 1.44
C PRO A 426 0.88 7.63 1.77
N PHE A 427 0.64 8.89 1.39
CA PHE A 427 1.55 10.00 1.71
C PHE A 427 1.62 10.33 3.20
N ASP A 428 0.50 10.17 3.92
CA ASP A 428 0.46 10.35 5.37
C ASP A 428 1.21 9.22 6.08
N ILE A 429 1.11 7.99 5.54
CA ILE A 429 1.89 6.84 6.03
C ILE A 429 3.39 7.09 5.82
N HIS A 430 3.80 7.58 4.64
CA HIS A 430 5.19 7.96 4.38
C HIS A 430 5.72 8.97 5.41
N SER A 431 4.93 10.02 5.68
CA SER A 431 5.29 11.07 6.66
C SER A 431 5.37 10.52 8.09
N THR A 432 4.51 9.56 8.41
CA THR A 432 4.53 8.85 9.71
C THR A 432 5.80 8.00 9.84
N LEU A 433 6.17 7.27 8.78
CA LEU A 433 7.40 6.48 8.76
C LEU A 433 8.65 7.36 8.86
N LEU A 434 8.66 8.54 8.26
CA LEU A 434 9.74 9.51 8.44
C LEU A 434 9.80 10.02 9.89
N SER A 435 8.65 10.34 10.48
CA SER A 435 8.57 10.81 11.87
C SER A 435 9.12 9.78 12.86
N LEU A 436 8.91 8.49 12.60
CA LEU A 436 9.47 7.41 13.43
C LEU A 436 11.00 7.33 13.40
N THR A 437 11.67 7.96 12.42
CA THR A 437 13.14 8.02 12.41
C THR A 437 13.71 9.12 13.31
N ASP A 438 12.90 10.13 13.63
CA ASP A 438 13.25 11.21 14.55
C ASP A 438 11.97 11.84 15.13
N MET A 439 11.58 11.36 16.31
CA MET A 439 10.35 11.81 16.97
C MET A 439 10.48 13.23 17.55
N ASN A 440 11.70 13.76 17.72
CA ASN A 440 11.91 15.13 18.19
C ASN A 440 11.49 16.17 17.13
N GLN A 441 11.48 15.77 15.85
CA GLN A 441 11.00 16.59 14.74
C GLN A 441 9.47 16.67 14.64
N LEU A 442 8.71 15.97 15.51
CA LEU A 442 7.27 16.17 15.62
C LEU A 442 6.89 17.60 16.03
N ASN A 443 7.83 18.39 16.55
CA ASN A 443 7.63 19.77 16.96
C ASN A 443 7.63 20.80 15.81
N TYR A 444 7.83 20.39 14.55
CA TYR A 444 7.69 21.33 13.42
C TYR A 444 6.24 21.79 13.28
N ARG A 445 6.06 23.12 13.37
CA ARG A 445 4.77 23.83 13.41
C ARG A 445 3.81 23.33 12.33
N LEU A 446 2.63 22.91 12.78
CA LEU A 446 1.47 22.59 11.96
C LEU A 446 1.06 23.83 11.15
N ASN A 447 1.25 23.79 9.84
CA ASN A 447 0.31 24.50 8.99
C ASN A 447 -0.93 23.60 8.92
N ASN A 448 -2.06 24.03 9.48
CA ASN A 448 -3.37 23.40 9.31
C ASN A 448 -3.86 23.54 7.85
N ASN A 449 -3.01 23.17 6.91
CA ASN A 449 -3.24 23.30 5.49
C ASN A 449 -3.91 22.02 5.00
N VAL A 450 -5.21 22.12 4.70
CA VAL A 450 -6.01 21.01 4.13
C VAL A 450 -5.39 20.43 2.86
N LYS A 451 -4.61 21.23 2.11
CA LYS A 451 -3.92 20.82 0.88
C LYS A 451 -2.60 20.11 1.11
N GLN A 452 -2.12 20.01 2.34
CA GLN A 452 -0.92 19.23 2.64
C GLN A 452 -1.25 17.74 2.49
N ARG A 453 -0.65 17.11 1.46
CA ARG A 453 -0.90 15.71 1.14
C ARG A 453 -0.20 14.72 2.06
N ASN A 454 0.84 15.16 2.75
CA ASN A 454 1.77 14.33 3.49
C ASN A 454 1.84 14.82 4.96
N ILE A 455 0.84 14.46 5.76
CA ILE A 455 0.78 14.82 7.18
C ILE A 455 1.05 13.57 8.00
N SER A 456 2.00 13.63 8.94
CA SER A 456 2.24 12.51 9.85
C SER A 456 0.98 12.20 10.66
N LEU A 457 0.67 10.92 10.86
CA LEU A 457 -0.49 10.51 11.64
C LEU A 457 -0.34 10.78 13.14
N PHE A 458 0.86 11.14 13.59
CA PHE A 458 1.12 11.64 14.94
C PHE A 458 0.68 13.10 15.13
N HIS A 459 0.28 13.77 14.04
CA HIS A 459 -0.39 15.07 14.03
C HIS A 459 -1.86 14.92 13.65
N LEU A 460 -2.66 15.94 13.93
CA LEU A 460 -4.06 15.96 13.51
C LEU A 460 -4.15 16.18 12.00
N ILE A 461 -4.67 15.19 11.28
CA ILE A 461 -5.14 15.38 9.91
C ILE A 461 -6.32 16.38 9.95
N PRO A 462 -6.39 17.42 9.09
CA PRO A 462 -7.53 18.32 9.09
C PRO A 462 -8.86 17.55 8.89
N SER A 463 -9.85 17.81 9.73
CA SER A 463 -11.16 17.13 9.66
C SER A 463 -11.90 17.45 8.36
N GLU A 464 -11.62 18.63 7.80
CA GLU A 464 -12.23 19.21 6.62
C GLU A 464 -11.53 18.74 5.33
N ARG A 465 -10.42 17.98 5.45
CA ARG A 465 -9.66 17.50 4.29
C ARG A 465 -10.53 16.63 3.39
N THR A 466 -10.63 17.04 2.13
CA THR A 466 -11.35 16.34 1.07
C THR A 466 -10.39 15.69 0.06
N CYS A 467 -10.93 14.86 -0.82
CA CYS A 467 -10.16 14.30 -1.94
C CYS A 467 -9.67 15.38 -2.91
N ASP A 468 -10.44 16.45 -3.09
CA ASP A 468 -10.10 17.56 -3.97
C ASP A 468 -8.88 18.33 -3.42
N ASP A 469 -8.80 18.52 -2.10
CA ASP A 469 -7.63 19.15 -1.45
C ASP A 469 -6.33 18.39 -1.72
N LEU A 470 -6.44 17.06 -1.90
CA LEU A 470 -5.33 16.16 -2.16
C LEU A 470 -5.07 15.93 -3.66
N ASN A 471 -5.84 16.55 -4.54
CA ASN A 471 -5.86 16.26 -5.98
C ASN A 471 -6.01 14.76 -6.26
N LEU A 472 -6.83 14.07 -5.47
CA LEU A 472 -7.19 12.69 -5.70
C LEU A 472 -8.30 12.63 -6.74
N GLU A 473 -8.13 11.80 -7.76
CA GLU A 473 -9.11 11.68 -8.83
C GLU A 473 -10.47 11.24 -8.24
N PRO A 474 -11.60 11.86 -8.65
CA PRO A 474 -12.91 11.59 -8.06
C PRO A 474 -13.26 10.10 -8.03
N HIS A 475 -12.83 9.37 -9.06
CA HIS A 475 -13.11 7.94 -9.12
C HIS A 475 -12.36 7.11 -8.08
N TRP A 476 -11.24 7.56 -7.53
CA TRP A 476 -10.50 6.90 -6.44
C TRP A 476 -10.92 7.37 -5.05
N CYS A 477 -11.70 8.45 -4.98
CA CYS A 477 -12.18 9.01 -3.73
C CYS A 477 -13.34 8.19 -3.14
N SER A 478 -13.18 7.65 -1.93
CA SER A 478 -14.26 6.96 -1.21
C SER A 478 -15.21 7.91 -0.48
N CYS A 479 -14.90 9.21 -0.41
CA CYS A 479 -15.75 10.22 0.24
C CYS A 479 -16.92 10.69 -0.63
N LEU A 480 -16.97 10.32 -1.91
CA LEU A 480 -17.97 10.84 -2.84
C LEU A 480 -19.30 10.09 -2.73
N GLN A 481 -20.39 10.85 -2.62
CA GLN A 481 -21.75 10.34 -2.76
C GLN A 481 -22.17 10.37 -4.23
N TRP A 482 -21.95 9.24 -4.91
CA TRP A 482 -22.41 9.03 -6.28
C TRP A 482 -23.91 8.69 -6.29
N ASN A 483 -24.69 9.45 -7.04
CA ASN A 483 -26.11 9.18 -7.23
C ASN A 483 -26.32 8.32 -8.47
N ASN A 484 -27.20 7.32 -8.41
CA ASN A 484 -27.51 6.52 -9.58
C ASN A 484 -28.27 7.37 -10.61
N ILE A 485 -27.99 7.11 -11.89
CA ILE A 485 -28.68 7.72 -13.02
C ILE A 485 -29.01 6.62 -14.02
N THR A 486 -30.16 6.72 -14.68
CA THR A 486 -30.57 5.71 -15.67
C THR A 486 -29.56 5.64 -16.81
N ILE A 487 -29.21 4.41 -17.23
CA ILE A 487 -28.31 4.18 -18.36
C ILE A 487 -28.88 4.69 -19.70
N ASP A 488 -30.20 4.94 -19.74
CA ASP A 488 -30.88 5.49 -20.91
C ASP A 488 -30.75 7.00 -21.07
N ASP A 489 -30.24 7.69 -20.05
CA ASP A 489 -30.05 9.14 -20.06
C ASP A 489 -29.14 9.56 -21.23
N ILE A 490 -29.54 10.62 -21.92
CA ILE A 490 -28.84 11.09 -23.12
C ILE A 490 -27.40 11.53 -22.83
N LYS A 491 -27.15 12.12 -21.64
CA LYS A 491 -25.80 12.49 -21.21
C LYS A 491 -24.95 11.26 -20.92
N ILE A 492 -25.53 10.17 -20.42
CA ILE A 492 -24.82 8.90 -20.24
C ILE A 492 -24.44 8.31 -21.60
N LYS A 493 -25.37 8.26 -22.56
CA LYS A 493 -25.07 7.78 -23.93
C LYS A 493 -24.00 8.65 -24.61
N GLN A 494 -24.05 9.97 -24.44
CA GLN A 494 -23.04 10.90 -24.95
C GLN A 494 -21.67 10.71 -24.28
N ALA A 495 -21.65 10.60 -22.95
CA ALA A 495 -20.44 10.37 -22.16
C ALA A 495 -19.78 9.04 -22.53
N THR A 496 -20.55 7.94 -22.63
CA THR A 496 -20.02 6.62 -23.04
C THR A 496 -19.42 6.67 -24.44
N ARG A 497 -20.11 7.31 -25.40
CA ARG A 497 -19.56 7.51 -26.76
C ARG A 497 -18.28 8.33 -26.73
N PHE A 498 -18.24 9.42 -25.96
CA PHE A 498 -17.04 10.23 -25.79
C PHE A 498 -15.88 9.40 -25.22
N ILE A 499 -16.13 8.60 -24.19
CA ILE A 499 -15.12 7.75 -23.55
C ILE A 499 -14.58 6.71 -24.54
N ILE A 500 -15.45 6.02 -25.28
CA ILE A 500 -15.03 5.03 -26.28
C ILE A 500 -14.26 5.69 -27.41
N ASN A 501 -14.71 6.85 -27.89
CA ASN A 501 -14.00 7.62 -28.91
C ASN A 501 -12.64 8.10 -28.40
N TYR A 502 -12.56 8.53 -27.15
CA TYR A 502 -11.30 8.90 -26.52
C TYR A 502 -10.37 7.69 -26.44
N ILE A 503 -10.83 6.53 -25.95
CA ILE A 503 -10.05 5.28 -25.94
C ILE A 503 -9.57 4.93 -27.35
N ASN A 504 -10.45 4.94 -28.35
CA ASN A 504 -10.10 4.64 -29.74
C ASN A 504 -9.10 5.65 -30.32
N LYS A 505 -9.20 6.93 -29.96
CA LYS A 505 -8.22 7.95 -30.33
C LYS A 505 -6.86 7.70 -29.67
N GLN A 506 -6.84 7.24 -28.42
CA GLN A 506 -5.59 6.83 -27.79
C GLN A 506 -5.04 5.55 -28.44
N LEU A 507 -5.89 4.61 -28.84
CA LEU A 507 -5.47 3.43 -29.58
C LEU A 507 -5.02 3.73 -31.02
N SER A 508 -5.49 4.81 -31.64
CA SER A 508 -5.09 5.17 -33.01
C SER A 508 -3.64 5.64 -33.12
N VAL A 509 -3.01 6.03 -32.00
CA VAL A 509 -1.57 6.34 -31.98
C VAL A 509 -0.70 5.08 -31.97
N VAL A 510 -1.30 3.90 -31.77
CA VAL A 510 -0.59 2.63 -31.84
C VAL A 510 -0.18 2.36 -33.28
N ASP A 511 1.13 2.21 -33.49
CA ASP A 511 1.72 1.89 -34.79
C ASP A 511 1.00 0.73 -35.48
N ASN A 512 0.84 0.83 -36.80
CA ASN A 512 0.22 -0.21 -37.64
C ASN A 512 -1.21 -0.60 -37.24
N GLN A 513 -1.92 0.23 -36.46
CA GLN A 513 -3.28 -0.04 -35.99
C GLN A 513 -3.43 -1.43 -35.35
N LEU A 514 -2.42 -1.89 -34.60
CA LEU A 514 -2.37 -3.24 -34.03
C LEU A 514 -3.54 -3.58 -33.08
N CYS A 515 -4.35 -2.60 -32.70
CA CYS A 515 -5.50 -2.77 -31.83
C CYS A 515 -6.81 -2.59 -32.61
N HIS A 516 -7.74 -3.52 -32.42
CA HIS A 516 -9.11 -3.34 -32.91
C HIS A 516 -9.76 -2.07 -32.34
N GLN A 517 -10.50 -1.37 -33.18
CA GLN A 517 -11.37 -0.29 -32.73
C GLN A 517 -12.46 -0.88 -31.82
N LEU A 518 -12.59 -0.31 -30.62
CA LEU A 518 -13.57 -0.74 -29.66
C LEU A 518 -14.93 -0.13 -29.98
N GLN A 519 -15.97 -0.93 -29.83
CA GLN A 519 -17.36 -0.52 -29.95
C GLN A 519 -18.09 -0.81 -28.64
N LEU A 520 -19.09 0.01 -28.32
CA LEU A 520 -19.98 -0.27 -27.21
C LEU A 520 -20.69 -1.60 -27.44
N HIS A 521 -20.62 -2.50 -26.46
CA HIS A 521 -21.47 -3.67 -26.40
C HIS A 521 -22.71 -3.36 -25.56
N SER A 522 -22.52 -2.93 -24.32
CA SER A 522 -23.62 -2.62 -23.38
C SER A 522 -23.16 -1.63 -22.29
N ILE A 523 -24.11 -0.95 -21.65
CA ILE A 523 -23.88 -0.13 -20.45
C ILE A 523 -24.48 -0.90 -19.28
N HIS A 524 -23.68 -1.16 -18.25
CA HIS A 524 -24.08 -1.95 -17.08
C HIS A 524 -24.58 -1.06 -15.94
N ASN A 525 -23.94 0.09 -15.72
CA ASN A 525 -24.30 1.01 -14.64
C ASN A 525 -23.84 2.44 -14.96
N ALA A 526 -24.53 3.43 -14.41
CA ALA A 526 -24.15 4.84 -14.50
C ALA A 526 -24.45 5.58 -13.21
N GLN A 527 -23.53 6.46 -12.81
CA GLN A 527 -23.64 7.29 -11.63
C GLN A 527 -23.16 8.71 -11.91
N ILE A 528 -23.71 9.66 -11.15
CA ILE A 528 -23.43 11.08 -11.27
C ILE A 528 -22.96 11.64 -9.92
N TYR A 529 -21.88 12.42 -9.97
CA TYR A 529 -21.41 13.21 -8.85
C TYR A 529 -21.35 14.68 -9.29
N ARG A 530 -21.98 15.55 -8.49
CA ARG A 530 -21.92 16.99 -8.66
C ARG A 530 -21.18 17.55 -7.45
N PRO A 531 -20.04 18.23 -7.63
CA PRO A 531 -19.36 18.91 -6.54
C PRO A 531 -20.32 19.90 -5.87
N ASN A 532 -20.14 20.14 -4.57
CA ASN A 532 -20.96 21.09 -3.83
C ASN A 532 -20.91 22.48 -4.51
N GLN A 533 -22.07 23.07 -4.80
CA GLN A 533 -22.15 24.37 -5.48
C GLN A 533 -21.52 25.51 -4.67
N ALA A 534 -21.55 25.44 -3.33
CA ALA A 534 -20.90 26.40 -2.47
C ALA A 534 -19.36 26.36 -2.61
N LEU A 535 -18.79 25.17 -2.82
CA LEU A 535 -17.35 24.99 -3.11
C LEU A 535 -16.98 25.64 -4.46
N LEU A 536 -17.75 25.35 -5.51
CA LEU A 536 -17.49 25.86 -6.86
C LEU A 536 -17.64 27.38 -6.97
N ARG A 537 -18.46 27.99 -6.11
CA ARG A 537 -18.67 29.43 -6.07
C ARG A 537 -17.69 30.14 -5.14
N PHE A 538 -16.97 29.45 -4.25
CA PHE A 538 -16.10 30.11 -3.27
C PHE A 538 -14.92 30.79 -3.97
N SER A 539 -14.77 32.09 -3.77
CA SER A 539 -13.74 32.92 -4.41
C SER A 539 -12.58 33.19 -3.46
N LYS A 540 -12.91 33.78 -2.31
CA LYS A 540 -11.99 34.18 -1.25
C LYS A 540 -12.79 34.43 0.01
N SER A 541 -12.12 34.58 1.14
CA SER A 541 -12.78 35.13 2.33
C SER A 541 -12.98 36.64 2.17
N SER A 542 -14.14 37.16 2.58
CA SER A 542 -14.45 38.60 2.56
C SER A 542 -13.90 39.35 3.76
N ASP A 543 -13.47 38.64 4.81
CA ASP A 543 -12.86 39.15 6.02
C ASP A 543 -11.39 38.74 6.16
N ILE A 544 -10.64 39.51 6.96
CA ILE A 544 -9.21 39.31 7.23
C ILE A 544 -8.95 38.00 7.99
N ASP A 545 -9.91 37.54 8.80
CA ASP A 545 -9.78 36.34 9.64
C ASP A 545 -10.21 35.05 8.92
N GLY A 546 -10.69 35.14 7.67
CA GLY A 546 -11.00 33.98 6.85
C GLY A 546 -12.35 33.31 7.11
N ARG A 547 -13.25 33.91 7.90
CA ARG A 547 -14.46 33.26 8.44
C ARG A 547 -15.69 33.44 7.56
N ILE A 548 -15.72 34.48 6.72
CA ILE A 548 -16.86 34.86 5.88
C ILE A 548 -16.49 34.56 4.42
N PRO A 549 -17.17 33.60 3.76
CA PRO A 549 -16.89 33.29 2.37
C PRO A 549 -17.48 34.36 1.43
N LYS A 550 -16.67 34.85 0.50
CA LYS A 550 -17.12 35.58 -0.69
C LYS A 550 -17.27 34.59 -1.83
N TYR A 551 -18.46 34.54 -2.41
CA TYR A 551 -18.75 33.71 -3.56
C TYR A 551 -18.64 34.56 -4.86
N ASP A 552 -18.11 33.97 -5.94
CA ASP A 552 -18.08 34.53 -7.30
C ASP A 552 -19.17 33.82 -8.13
N ASP A 553 -19.89 34.57 -8.97
CA ASP A 553 -21.01 34.05 -9.78
C ASP A 553 -20.56 33.25 -11.01
N LYS A 554 -19.29 32.82 -11.05
CA LYS A 554 -18.77 31.98 -12.13
C LYS A 554 -19.35 30.59 -12.03
N HIS A 555 -20.43 30.37 -12.77
CA HIS A 555 -21.11 29.09 -12.93
C HIS A 555 -20.25 28.08 -13.73
N LEU A 556 -19.18 27.54 -13.12
CA LEU A 556 -18.59 26.29 -13.59
C LEU A 556 -19.43 25.14 -13.03
N ASN A 557 -20.57 24.86 -13.66
CA ASN A 557 -21.34 23.67 -13.31
C ASN A 557 -20.65 22.46 -13.94
N ILE A 558 -19.74 21.88 -13.15
CA ILE A 558 -19.00 20.68 -13.48
C ILE A 558 -19.81 19.48 -12.97
N THR A 559 -19.99 18.49 -13.82
CA THR A 559 -20.66 17.24 -13.46
C THR A 559 -19.76 16.08 -13.82
N PHE A 560 -19.53 15.18 -12.87
CA PHE A 560 -18.78 13.96 -13.12
C PHE A 560 -19.76 12.82 -13.38
N TYR A 561 -19.46 12.05 -14.41
CA TYR A 561 -20.19 10.84 -14.76
C TYR A 561 -19.26 9.65 -14.62
N GLN A 562 -19.61 8.70 -13.75
CA GLN A 562 -18.94 7.41 -13.67
C GLN A 562 -19.81 6.36 -14.37
N ILE A 563 -19.24 5.66 -15.34
CA ILE A 563 -19.98 4.73 -16.18
C ILE A 563 -19.27 3.38 -16.17
N THR A 564 -20.03 2.32 -15.90
CA THR A 564 -19.59 0.94 -16.09
C THR A 564 -20.19 0.42 -17.39
N PHE A 565 -19.36 0.03 -18.35
CA PHE A 565 -19.78 -0.41 -19.68
C PHE A 565 -18.88 -1.50 -20.22
N GLU A 566 -19.37 -2.25 -21.20
CA GLU A 566 -18.64 -3.31 -21.87
C GLU A 566 -18.40 -2.97 -23.33
N THR A 567 -17.23 -3.36 -23.84
CA THR A 567 -16.85 -3.17 -25.24
C THR A 567 -16.60 -4.48 -25.96
N LYS A 568 -16.77 -4.43 -27.28
CA LYS A 568 -16.37 -5.48 -28.23
C LYS A 568 -15.33 -4.92 -29.20
N PRO A 569 -14.42 -5.76 -29.76
CA PRO A 569 -14.35 -7.22 -29.63
C PRO A 569 -13.63 -7.73 -28.37
N ASN A 570 -13.14 -6.84 -27.51
CA ASN A 570 -12.24 -7.21 -26.41
C ASN A 570 -12.93 -7.77 -25.15
N ASN A 571 -14.26 -7.78 -25.11
CA ASN A 571 -15.12 -8.16 -23.98
C ASN A 571 -14.64 -7.53 -22.66
N ALA A 572 -14.15 -6.28 -22.74
CA ALA A 572 -13.61 -5.58 -21.59
C ALA A 572 -14.73 -4.83 -20.88
N ILE A 573 -14.77 -4.98 -19.55
CA ILE A 573 -15.68 -4.22 -18.69
C ILE A 573 -14.87 -3.05 -18.12
N TYR A 574 -15.26 -1.84 -18.46
CA TYR A 574 -14.62 -0.62 -17.98
C TYR A 574 -15.46 0.08 -16.93
N GLU A 575 -14.79 0.72 -15.98
CA GLU A 575 -15.33 1.79 -15.14
C GLU A 575 -14.58 3.06 -15.51
N ALA A 576 -15.27 4.05 -16.06
CA ALA A 576 -14.66 5.29 -16.51
C ALA A 576 -15.34 6.49 -15.87
N THR A 577 -14.55 7.48 -15.46
CA THR A 577 -15.06 8.77 -15.00
C THR A 577 -14.72 9.86 -16.00
N THR A 578 -15.74 10.58 -16.47
CA THR A 578 -15.58 11.74 -17.35
C THR A 578 -16.20 12.98 -16.71
N GLN A 579 -15.59 14.12 -16.99
CA GLN A 579 -16.04 15.41 -16.49
C GLN A 579 -16.78 16.14 -17.60
N TYR A 580 -18.03 16.55 -17.35
CA TYR A 580 -18.76 17.46 -18.21
C TYR A 580 -18.68 18.87 -17.65
N SER A 581 -18.26 19.82 -18.49
CA SER A 581 -18.30 21.25 -18.18
C SER A 581 -19.38 21.92 -19.01
N THR A 582 -20.32 22.55 -18.32
CA THR A 582 -21.36 23.39 -18.95
C THR A 582 -20.76 24.59 -19.69
N ARG A 583 -19.60 25.11 -19.25
CA ARG A 583 -18.93 26.27 -19.87
C ARG A 583 -18.37 25.95 -21.25
N SER A 584 -17.72 24.79 -21.41
CA SER A 584 -17.19 24.35 -22.71
C SER A 584 -18.19 23.49 -23.49
N SER A 585 -19.38 23.25 -22.92
CA SER A 585 -20.36 22.29 -23.43
C SER A 585 -19.74 20.94 -23.83
N GLY A 586 -18.72 20.51 -23.10
CA GLY A 586 -17.84 19.42 -23.53
C GLY A 586 -17.45 18.48 -22.39
N PHE A 587 -17.07 17.27 -22.78
CA PHE A 587 -16.49 16.28 -21.88
C PHE A 587 -14.96 16.39 -21.87
N ASN A 588 -14.36 16.12 -20.72
CA ASN A 588 -12.93 16.01 -20.53
C ASN A 588 -12.59 14.76 -19.72
N MET A 589 -11.51 14.08 -20.07
CA MET A 589 -11.02 12.93 -19.33
C MET A 589 -9.53 12.66 -19.58
N ASP A 590 -8.95 11.87 -18.67
CA ASP A 590 -7.61 11.29 -18.79
C ASP A 590 -7.73 9.75 -18.81
N LEU A 591 -6.74 9.06 -19.39
CA LEU A 591 -6.66 7.59 -19.38
C LEU A 591 -6.60 6.97 -17.97
N ASN A 592 -6.08 7.73 -17.00
CA ASN A 592 -6.03 7.36 -15.59
C ASN A 592 -7.43 7.35 -14.94
N HIS A 593 -8.43 7.96 -15.58
CA HIS A 593 -9.82 7.92 -15.10
C HIS A 593 -10.59 6.69 -15.58
N ILE A 594 -9.92 5.74 -16.25
CA ILE A 594 -10.55 4.53 -16.79
C ILE A 594 -9.89 3.31 -16.18
N SER A 595 -10.68 2.47 -15.53
CA SER A 595 -10.24 1.21 -14.94
C SER A 595 -10.87 0.05 -15.70
N ARG A 596 -10.13 -1.04 -15.91
CA ARG A 596 -10.69 -2.27 -16.46
C ARG A 596 -10.98 -3.22 -15.31
N LEU A 597 -12.22 -3.71 -15.21
CA LEU A 597 -12.72 -4.51 -14.09
C LEU A 597 -12.55 -6.03 -14.30
N ASN A 598 -12.14 -6.46 -15.49
CA ASN A 598 -11.88 -7.87 -15.79
C ASN A 598 -10.47 -8.07 -16.39
N ALA A 599 -9.84 -9.20 -16.04
CA ALA A 599 -8.48 -9.51 -16.49
C ALA A 599 -8.36 -9.52 -18.03
N TYR A 600 -7.31 -8.90 -18.54
CA TYR A 600 -7.08 -8.77 -19.98
C TYR A 600 -6.04 -9.75 -20.54
N LYS A 601 -5.26 -10.40 -19.66
CA LYS A 601 -4.27 -11.44 -20.02
C LYS A 601 -3.44 -11.04 -21.26
N SER A 602 -3.34 -11.92 -22.24
CA SER A 602 -2.59 -11.72 -23.49
C SER A 602 -3.35 -10.98 -24.59
N SER A 603 -4.57 -10.47 -24.33
CA SER A 603 -5.38 -9.79 -25.38
C SER A 603 -4.72 -8.56 -25.99
N ALA A 604 -3.77 -7.96 -25.28
CA ALA A 604 -3.01 -6.78 -25.69
C ALA A 604 -1.51 -7.06 -25.91
N SER A 605 -1.12 -8.30 -26.25
CA SER A 605 0.29 -8.70 -26.40
C SER A 605 1.05 -7.94 -27.50
N CYS A 606 0.38 -7.63 -28.62
CA CYS A 606 0.92 -6.86 -29.75
C CYS A 606 1.41 -5.46 -29.36
N ILE A 607 0.86 -4.87 -28.31
CA ILE A 607 1.27 -3.54 -27.80
C ILE A 607 1.91 -3.60 -26.42
N GLU A 608 2.15 -4.81 -25.91
CA GLU A 608 2.63 -5.02 -24.54
C GLU A 608 3.95 -4.28 -24.29
N THR A 609 4.81 -4.24 -25.31
CA THR A 609 6.12 -3.59 -25.31
C THR A 609 6.02 -2.09 -25.64
N SER A 610 5.26 -1.72 -26.67
CA SER A 610 5.26 -0.35 -27.22
C SER A 610 4.30 0.60 -26.49
N TYR A 611 3.10 0.16 -26.10
CA TYR A 611 2.04 1.01 -25.54
C TYR A 611 1.43 0.43 -24.25
N SER A 612 2.24 0.15 -23.22
CA SER A 612 1.76 -0.58 -22.04
C SER A 612 0.60 0.09 -21.28
N HIS A 613 0.56 1.41 -21.25
CA HIS A 613 -0.51 2.20 -20.63
C HIS A 613 -1.87 2.02 -21.34
N LEU A 614 -1.86 1.53 -22.58
CA LEU A 614 -3.06 1.22 -23.37
C LEU A 614 -3.45 -0.26 -23.35
N ARG A 615 -2.68 -1.13 -22.66
CA ARG A 615 -2.96 -2.58 -22.62
C ARG A 615 -4.33 -2.93 -22.09
N LYS A 616 -4.82 -2.17 -21.11
CA LYS A 616 -6.17 -2.36 -20.58
C LYS A 616 -7.25 -2.14 -21.66
N PHE A 617 -6.94 -1.41 -22.73
CA PHE A 617 -7.85 -1.11 -23.84
C PHE A 617 -7.70 -2.05 -25.03
N CYS A 618 -6.46 -2.30 -25.45
CA CYS A 618 -6.20 -2.97 -26.72
C CYS A 618 -6.70 -4.41 -26.77
N TYR A 619 -7.18 -4.78 -27.95
CA TYR A 619 -7.36 -6.16 -28.39
C TYR A 619 -6.66 -6.33 -29.72
N CYS A 620 -5.64 -7.19 -29.75
CA CYS A 620 -4.75 -7.31 -30.87
C CYS A 620 -5.47 -7.82 -32.13
N ILE A 621 -5.25 -7.13 -33.24
CA ILE A 621 -5.58 -7.64 -34.57
C ILE A 621 -4.68 -8.84 -34.82
N LYS A 622 -5.28 -9.97 -35.21
CA LYS A 622 -4.55 -11.21 -35.49
C LYS A 622 -3.89 -11.20 -36.85
#